data_AF-A0A545UFX9-F1
#
_entry.id   AF-A0A545UFX9-F1
#
_cell.length_a   1.000
_cell.length_b   1.000
_cell.length_c   1.000
_cell.angle_alpha   90.00
_cell.angle_beta   90.00
_cell.angle_gamma   90.00
#
_symmetry.space_group_name_H-M   'P 1'
#
loop_
_entity.id
_entity.type
_entity.pdbx_description
1 polymer ?
#
loop_
_entity_poly.entity_id
_entity_poly.type
_entity_poly.pdbx_seq_one_letter_code
_entity_poly.pdbx_strand_id
1 'polypeptide(L)'
;MLRPILLLVLIAFSNQLVAKVEKLSLNAYPSTYLEDCEGIAYIYKANNQLHLGIRAVRNCKKIEIDGNVQNMERYHLGYRFETVVPALARTEIIVRSKYDDYHDRFVVLNRNRGGSGHNPPHNQSLEVLKLCGNGFRNTSMKTYCHDLLQTSNYNVRGIVEVCAKKRHISSQKNCLQEAVKFEYEPVNVMLECEKYSNHSSVVKSCYDVSRKYNRPPLKVLSECRTMYSRSSQQLNCVERFVNEKKPARSLGLLKACKDEFSRDSLAQNCYDKISKVKLSKKKTLSACSNQFNRTSQRFECLDLAARLNSDPAAIITECGKHSSRDSESLKCIKGFAH
;
A
#
# COMPACT_ATOMS: atom_id res chain seq x y z
N MET A 1 39.53 -22.16 -59.90
CA MET A 1 39.98 -21.93 -58.51
C MET A 1 40.03 -20.42 -58.28
N LEU A 2 38.94 -19.86 -57.73
CA LEU A 2 38.74 -18.42 -57.54
C LEU A 2 38.88 -18.07 -56.05
N ARG A 3 39.82 -17.20 -55.71
CA ARG A 3 39.83 -16.45 -54.45
C ARG A 3 39.05 -15.15 -54.67
N PRO A 4 38.10 -14.76 -53.81
CA PRO A 4 37.62 -13.39 -53.78
C PRO A 4 38.41 -12.55 -52.76
N ILE A 5 38.63 -11.33 -53.19
CA ILE A 5 39.34 -10.20 -52.58
C ILE A 5 38.57 -9.70 -51.36
N LEU A 6 39.26 -9.53 -50.23
CA LEU A 6 38.73 -8.85 -49.05
C LEU A 6 38.92 -7.33 -49.26
N LEU A 7 37.83 -6.60 -49.52
CA LEU A 7 37.85 -5.14 -49.61
C LEU A 7 37.69 -4.56 -48.20
N LEU A 8 38.75 -3.89 -47.71
CA LEU A 8 38.75 -3.12 -46.47
C LEU A 8 38.44 -1.66 -46.81
N VAL A 9 37.27 -1.16 -46.42
CA VAL A 9 36.96 0.28 -46.46
C VAL A 9 37.06 0.82 -45.03
N LEU A 10 38.14 1.56 -44.77
CA LEU A 10 38.29 2.43 -43.61
C LEU A 10 37.65 3.78 -43.93
N ILE A 11 36.58 4.15 -43.21
CA ILE A 11 36.15 5.55 -43.08
C ILE A 11 35.94 5.84 -41.60
N ALA A 12 36.65 6.85 -41.12
CA ALA A 12 36.60 7.37 -39.77
C ALA A 12 35.63 8.57 -39.68
N PHE A 13 35.01 8.71 -38.50
CA PHE A 13 34.27 9.85 -37.95
C PHE A 13 32.97 10.31 -38.65
N SER A 14 31.83 9.79 -38.16
CA SER A 14 30.68 10.57 -37.64
C SER A 14 29.56 9.64 -37.16
N ASN A 15 28.85 10.07 -36.12
CA ASN A 15 27.92 9.27 -35.33
C ASN A 15 26.65 8.86 -36.10
N GLN A 16 26.59 7.61 -36.58
CA GLN A 16 25.43 6.70 -36.66
C GLN A 16 25.66 5.73 -37.82
N LEU A 17 26.06 4.50 -37.49
CA LEU A 17 26.07 3.38 -38.44
C LEU A 17 24.72 2.66 -38.33
N VAL A 18 23.85 2.86 -39.31
CA VAL A 18 22.72 1.95 -39.56
C VAL A 18 23.17 1.01 -40.68
N ALA A 19 23.62 -0.19 -40.30
CA ALA A 19 23.91 -1.26 -41.26
C ALA A 19 22.79 -2.30 -41.20
N LYS A 20 22.23 -2.67 -42.35
CA LYS A 20 21.44 -3.89 -42.50
C LYS A 20 22.42 -5.07 -42.53
N VAL A 21 22.48 -5.82 -41.44
CA VAL A 21 23.42 -6.94 -41.28
C VAL A 21 22.69 -8.22 -41.66
N GLU A 22 23.04 -8.83 -42.80
CA GLU A 22 22.44 -10.11 -43.23
C GLU A 22 23.22 -11.36 -42.76
N LYS A 23 24.40 -11.20 -42.15
CA LYS A 23 25.03 -12.25 -41.31
C LYS A 23 26.25 -11.66 -40.60
N LEU A 24 26.27 -11.72 -39.28
CA LEU A 24 27.43 -11.33 -38.47
C LEU A 24 27.94 -12.58 -37.75
N SER A 25 29.10 -13.09 -38.16
CA SER A 25 29.85 -14.10 -37.42
C SER A 25 31.07 -13.41 -36.82
N LEU A 26 30.94 -12.90 -35.60
CA LEU A 26 32.04 -12.31 -34.83
C LEU A 26 32.63 -13.36 -33.90
N ASN A 27 33.81 -13.87 -34.23
CA ASN A 27 34.62 -14.70 -33.33
C ASN A 27 35.40 -13.81 -32.35
N ALA A 28 34.73 -13.34 -31.30
CA ALA A 28 35.33 -12.94 -30.01
C ALA A 28 34.19 -12.66 -29.01
N TYR A 29 34.01 -13.54 -28.01
CA TYR A 29 33.24 -13.43 -26.74
C TYR A 29 32.10 -12.37 -26.59
N PRO A 30 30.95 -12.70 -25.95
CA PRO A 30 30.17 -13.92 -25.95
C PRO A 30 29.35 -14.03 -27.25
N SER A 31 29.24 -15.23 -27.82
CA SER A 31 28.48 -15.44 -29.05
C SER A 31 26.98 -15.34 -28.78
N THR A 32 26.37 -14.24 -29.24
CA THR A 32 24.90 -14.16 -29.38
C THR A 32 24.53 -14.75 -30.73
N TYR A 33 23.74 -15.81 -30.73
CA TYR A 33 23.26 -16.46 -31.94
C TYR A 33 21.78 -16.09 -32.18
N LEU A 34 21.52 -15.52 -33.35
CA LEU A 34 20.18 -15.18 -33.82
C LEU A 34 19.93 -15.95 -35.12
N GLU A 35 18.99 -16.90 -35.08
CA GLU A 35 18.59 -17.69 -36.26
C GLU A 35 17.26 -17.15 -36.80
N ASP A 36 17.27 -16.77 -38.08
CA ASP A 36 16.11 -16.31 -38.85
C ASP A 36 15.33 -15.16 -38.18
N CYS A 37 16.06 -14.18 -37.64
CA CYS A 37 15.46 -13.04 -36.96
C CYS A 37 15.35 -11.81 -37.87
N GLU A 38 14.18 -11.18 -37.89
CA GLU A 38 14.00 -9.82 -38.41
C GLU A 38 14.04 -8.83 -37.25
N GLY A 39 15.08 -8.01 -37.15
CA GLY A 39 15.18 -7.07 -36.04
C GLY A 39 16.33 -6.09 -36.14
N ILE A 40 16.28 -5.07 -35.27
CA ILE A 40 17.38 -4.11 -35.09
C ILE A 40 18.04 -4.42 -33.75
N ALA A 41 19.22 -5.02 -33.82
CA ALA A 41 20.18 -5.04 -32.72
C ALA A 41 21.20 -3.92 -32.95
N TYR A 42 21.54 -3.20 -31.90
CA TYR A 42 22.65 -2.25 -31.93
C TYR A 42 23.59 -2.52 -30.77
N ILE A 43 24.87 -2.45 -31.08
CA ILE A 43 25.94 -2.48 -30.09
C ILE A 43 26.35 -1.02 -29.89
N TYR A 44 26.34 -0.55 -28.66
CA TYR A 44 26.82 0.78 -28.32
C TYR A 44 27.82 0.72 -27.19
N LYS A 45 28.80 1.63 -27.20
CA LYS A 45 29.80 1.76 -26.15
C LYS A 45 29.40 2.89 -25.22
N ALA A 46 29.23 2.60 -23.93
CA ALA A 46 28.96 3.59 -22.89
C ALA A 46 29.84 3.28 -21.68
N ASN A 47 30.51 4.30 -21.14
CA ASN A 47 31.40 4.19 -19.97
C ASN A 47 32.47 3.08 -20.11
N ASN A 48 33.12 3.01 -21.28
CA ASN A 48 34.10 1.97 -21.62
C ASN A 48 33.59 0.51 -21.58
N GLN A 49 32.26 0.33 -21.56
CA GLN A 49 31.62 -0.98 -21.64
C GLN A 49 30.81 -1.08 -22.95
N LEU A 50 30.80 -2.27 -23.53
CA LEU A 50 29.96 -2.60 -24.68
C LEU A 50 28.59 -3.06 -24.17
N HIS A 51 27.54 -2.48 -24.72
CA HIS A 51 26.15 -2.80 -24.41
C HIS A 51 25.47 -3.33 -25.66
N LEU A 52 24.69 -4.41 -25.51
CA LEU A 52 23.83 -4.92 -26.56
C LEU A 52 22.40 -4.45 -26.30
N GLY A 53 21.87 -3.59 -27.17
CA GLY A 53 20.47 -3.19 -27.17
C GLY A 53 19.71 -3.94 -28.27
N ILE A 54 18.62 -4.61 -27.90
CA ILE A 54 17.71 -5.26 -28.85
C ILE A 54 16.36 -4.54 -28.77
N ARG A 55 15.98 -3.81 -29.82
CA ARG A 55 14.81 -2.91 -29.78
C ARG A 55 13.56 -3.48 -30.44
N ALA A 56 13.72 -4.46 -31.34
CA ALA A 56 12.62 -5.25 -31.88
C ALA A 56 13.21 -6.49 -32.54
N VAL A 57 12.69 -7.67 -32.19
CA VAL A 57 12.95 -8.89 -32.97
C VAL A 57 11.63 -9.57 -33.28
N ARG A 58 11.46 -9.96 -34.53
CA ARG A 58 10.31 -10.68 -35.07
C ARG A 58 10.80 -11.90 -35.81
N ASN A 59 9.92 -12.89 -35.96
CA ASN A 59 10.13 -14.09 -36.76
C ASN A 59 11.33 -14.98 -36.35
N CYS A 60 11.92 -14.78 -35.17
CA CYS A 60 13.03 -15.63 -34.72
C CYS A 60 12.61 -17.08 -34.51
N LYS A 61 13.38 -17.97 -35.12
CA LYS A 61 13.30 -19.40 -34.86
C LYS A 61 14.05 -19.79 -33.59
N LYS A 62 15.20 -19.14 -33.33
CA LYS A 62 16.02 -19.37 -32.14
C LYS A 62 16.81 -18.13 -31.72
N ILE A 63 16.84 -17.87 -30.41
CA ILE A 63 17.73 -16.88 -29.79
C ILE A 63 18.54 -17.61 -28.71
N GLU A 64 19.86 -17.65 -28.85
CA GLU A 64 20.76 -18.26 -27.88
C GLU A 64 21.84 -17.26 -27.45
N ILE A 65 21.93 -17.01 -26.14
CA ILE A 65 22.90 -16.10 -25.55
C ILE A 65 23.77 -16.94 -24.62
N ASP A 66 25.01 -17.18 -25.04
CA ASP A 66 25.97 -17.96 -24.26
C ASP A 66 27.04 -17.04 -23.67
N GLY A 67 27.27 -17.09 -22.35
CA GLY A 67 28.21 -16.17 -21.68
C GLY A 67 28.72 -16.64 -20.32
N ASN A 68 29.99 -16.29 -20.03
CA ASN A 68 30.65 -16.60 -18.76
C ASN A 68 30.29 -15.57 -17.68
N VAL A 69 29.60 -16.00 -16.62
CA VAL A 69 29.00 -15.17 -15.56
C VAL A 69 30.02 -14.38 -14.73
N GLN A 70 31.27 -14.85 -14.58
CA GLN A 70 32.32 -14.09 -13.86
C GLN A 70 32.70 -12.78 -14.55
N ASN A 71 32.54 -12.71 -15.87
CA ASN A 71 32.67 -11.47 -16.64
C ASN A 71 31.36 -10.69 -16.73
N MET A 72 30.26 -11.13 -16.12
CA MET A 72 29.00 -10.38 -16.10
C MET A 72 28.84 -9.55 -14.82
N GLU A 73 29.37 -10.02 -13.68
CA GLU A 73 29.39 -9.24 -12.43
C GLU A 73 30.24 -7.96 -12.52
N ARG A 74 31.35 -7.98 -13.28
CA ARG A 74 32.19 -6.78 -13.51
C ARG A 74 31.56 -5.72 -14.42
N TYR A 75 30.50 -6.06 -15.16
CA TYR A 75 30.03 -5.23 -16.28
C TYR A 75 28.59 -4.71 -16.14
N HIS A 76 27.89 -4.95 -15.01
CA HIS A 76 26.54 -4.40 -14.72
C HIS A 76 25.57 -4.42 -15.93
N LEU A 77 25.53 -5.51 -16.68
CA LEU A 77 24.66 -5.66 -17.84
C LEU A 77 23.23 -5.99 -17.36
N GLY A 78 22.34 -5.01 -17.37
CA GLY A 78 20.90 -5.23 -17.25
C GLY A 78 20.30 -5.50 -18.63
N TYR A 79 19.80 -6.70 -18.88
CA TYR A 79 19.08 -7.02 -20.12
C TYR A 79 17.58 -6.74 -19.93
N ARG A 80 16.98 -5.99 -20.88
CA ARG A 80 15.53 -5.78 -20.97
C ARG A 80 15.08 -6.30 -22.33
N PHE A 81 14.23 -7.33 -22.35
CA PHE A 81 13.66 -7.88 -23.58
C PHE A 81 12.24 -7.35 -23.76
N GLU A 82 12.00 -6.63 -24.85
CA GLU A 82 10.64 -6.28 -25.30
C GLU A 82 10.33 -7.12 -26.56
N THR A 83 9.54 -8.17 -26.41
CA THR A 83 9.06 -9.01 -27.52
C THR A 83 7.59 -8.71 -27.81
N VAL A 84 7.27 -8.40 -29.06
CA VAL A 84 5.91 -8.37 -29.58
C VAL A 84 5.77 -9.61 -30.46
N VAL A 85 5.16 -10.66 -29.92
CA VAL A 85 4.98 -11.95 -30.62
C VAL A 85 3.60 -11.98 -31.28
N PRO A 86 3.49 -12.04 -32.62
CA PRO A 86 2.22 -12.39 -33.26
C PRO A 86 1.86 -13.86 -32.94
N ALA A 87 0.58 -14.12 -32.74
CA ALA A 87 0.01 -15.29 -32.04
C ALA A 87 0.27 -16.70 -32.63
N LEU A 88 1.22 -16.89 -33.56
CA LEU A 88 1.34 -18.12 -34.33
C LEU A 88 2.71 -18.82 -34.31
N ALA A 89 3.64 -18.44 -33.43
CA ALA A 89 4.88 -19.21 -33.26
C ALA A 89 5.21 -19.43 -31.78
N ARG A 90 5.40 -20.68 -31.38
CA ARG A 90 6.04 -21.05 -30.11
C ARG A 90 7.53 -20.71 -30.23
N THR A 91 7.91 -19.51 -29.82
CA THR A 91 9.34 -19.18 -29.68
C THR A 91 9.84 -19.72 -28.35
N GLU A 92 10.81 -20.62 -28.39
CA GLU A 92 11.50 -21.14 -27.22
C GLU A 92 12.73 -20.25 -26.95
N ILE A 93 12.76 -19.57 -25.81
CA ILE A 93 13.92 -18.79 -25.37
C ILE A 93 14.66 -19.65 -24.35
N ILE A 94 15.83 -20.17 -24.74
CA ILE A 94 16.65 -21.00 -23.86
C ILE A 94 17.84 -20.17 -23.41
N VAL A 95 17.89 -19.85 -22.12
CA VAL A 95 19.06 -19.24 -21.48
C VAL A 95 19.80 -20.35 -20.75
N ARG A 96 20.98 -20.74 -21.24
CA ARG A 96 21.83 -21.73 -20.58
C ARG A 96 22.87 -21.02 -19.73
N SER A 97 22.76 -21.19 -18.41
CA SER A 97 23.81 -20.86 -17.45
C SER A 97 24.53 -22.14 -17.06
N LYS A 98 25.84 -22.09 -16.82
CA LYS A 98 26.60 -23.24 -16.29
C LYS A 98 26.31 -23.54 -14.80
N TYR A 99 25.44 -22.74 -14.18
CA TYR A 99 24.96 -22.88 -12.81
C TYR A 99 23.41 -22.81 -12.83
N ASP A 100 22.75 -23.90 -12.43
CA ASP A 100 21.29 -24.09 -12.50
C ASP A 100 20.48 -23.15 -11.57
N ASP A 101 21.14 -22.43 -10.66
CA ASP A 101 20.49 -21.62 -9.60
C ASP A 101 20.08 -20.18 -10.00
N TYR A 102 20.21 -19.78 -11.27
CA TYR A 102 20.01 -18.38 -11.70
C TYR A 102 18.86 -18.13 -12.68
N HIS A 103 17.94 -19.09 -12.83
CA HIS A 103 16.78 -18.96 -13.73
C HIS A 103 15.81 -17.81 -13.35
N ASP A 104 15.77 -17.37 -12.08
CA ASP A 104 14.76 -16.43 -11.57
C ASP A 104 14.99 -14.95 -11.90
N ARG A 105 16.03 -14.58 -12.67
CA ARG A 105 16.40 -13.16 -12.92
C ARG A 105 16.00 -12.59 -14.28
N PHE A 106 15.28 -13.35 -15.11
CA PHE A 106 14.84 -12.89 -16.42
C PHE A 106 13.33 -12.60 -16.42
N VAL A 107 12.95 -11.33 -16.60
CA VAL A 107 11.54 -10.96 -16.81
C VAL A 107 11.22 -11.15 -18.29
N VAL A 108 10.56 -12.25 -18.63
CA VAL A 108 9.91 -12.43 -19.94
C VAL A 108 8.50 -11.85 -19.83
N LEU A 109 8.27 -10.67 -20.42
CA LEU A 109 6.93 -10.10 -20.53
C LEU A 109 6.15 -10.83 -21.62
N ASN A 110 5.42 -11.88 -21.24
CA ASN A 110 4.54 -12.59 -22.16
C ASN A 110 3.19 -11.85 -22.25
N ARG A 111 3.03 -10.95 -23.23
CA ARG A 111 1.73 -10.34 -23.57
C ARG A 111 0.88 -11.35 -24.34
N ASN A 112 0.35 -12.35 -23.63
CA ASN A 112 -0.68 -13.22 -24.17
C ASN A 112 -1.62 -13.68 -23.06
N ARG A 113 -2.66 -12.90 -22.81
CA ARG A 113 -3.98 -13.39 -22.39
C ARG A 113 -5.01 -12.32 -22.75
N GLY A 114 -5.87 -12.65 -23.69
CA GLY A 114 -7.11 -11.93 -23.98
C GLY A 114 -8.11 -12.05 -22.83
N GLY A 115 -7.72 -11.59 -21.66
CA GLY A 115 -8.64 -11.16 -20.61
C GLY A 115 -8.55 -9.64 -20.59
N SER A 116 -9.70 -8.98 -20.51
CA SER A 116 -9.89 -7.52 -20.43
C SER A 116 -9.29 -6.90 -19.17
N GLY A 117 -8.01 -7.16 -18.89
CA GLY A 117 -7.21 -6.46 -17.90
C GLY A 117 -6.61 -5.24 -18.56
N HIS A 118 -7.05 -4.05 -18.15
CA HIS A 118 -6.43 -2.80 -18.54
C HIS A 118 -4.93 -2.86 -18.20
N ASN A 119 -4.08 -3.02 -19.21
CA ASN A 119 -2.64 -2.80 -19.04
C ASN A 119 -2.45 -1.35 -18.59
N PRO A 120 -1.67 -1.08 -17.53
CA PRO A 120 -1.37 0.28 -17.14
C PRO A 120 -0.67 0.98 -18.31
N PRO A 121 -1.04 2.23 -18.65
CA PRO A 121 -0.41 2.97 -19.74
C PRO A 121 1.12 3.03 -19.51
N HIS A 122 1.92 2.88 -20.56
CA HIS A 122 3.40 2.85 -20.52
C HIS A 122 4.02 4.00 -19.69
N ASN A 123 3.34 5.13 -19.56
CA ASN A 123 3.78 6.28 -18.76
C ASN A 123 3.79 6.01 -17.24
N GLN A 124 2.89 5.15 -16.73
CA GLN A 124 2.84 4.83 -15.29
C GLN A 124 4.06 4.02 -14.84
N SER A 125 4.47 3.01 -15.60
CA SER A 125 5.65 2.20 -15.27
C SER A 125 6.93 3.04 -15.21
N LEU A 126 7.10 4.00 -16.13
CA LEU A 126 8.26 4.89 -16.12
C LEU A 126 8.25 5.84 -14.90
N GLU A 127 7.07 6.32 -14.49
CA GLU A 127 6.93 7.15 -13.29
C GLU A 127 7.24 6.35 -12.02
N VAL A 128 6.70 5.13 -11.87
CA VAL A 128 7.03 4.24 -10.74
C VAL A 128 8.52 3.99 -10.64
N LEU A 129 9.18 3.70 -11.77
CA LEU A 129 10.63 3.45 -11.82
C LEU A 129 11.44 4.66 -11.34
N LYS A 130 11.07 5.88 -11.78
CA LYS A 130 11.69 7.13 -11.31
C LYS A 130 11.46 7.36 -9.81
N LEU A 131 10.24 7.18 -9.34
CA LEU A 131 9.87 7.38 -7.93
C LEU A 131 10.62 6.40 -7.02
N CYS A 132 10.57 5.10 -7.32
CA CYS A 132 11.30 4.09 -6.56
C CYS A 132 12.82 4.31 -6.62
N GLY A 133 13.36 4.69 -7.79
CA GLY A 133 14.77 4.97 -8.00
C GLY A 133 15.31 6.14 -7.17
N ASN A 134 14.50 7.17 -6.99
CA ASN A 134 14.83 8.35 -6.19
C ASN A 134 14.52 8.15 -4.70
N GLY A 135 13.48 7.40 -4.36
CA GLY A 135 13.03 7.19 -2.98
C GLY A 135 13.94 6.27 -2.17
N PHE A 136 14.49 5.21 -2.78
CA PHE A 136 15.27 4.21 -2.05
C PHE A 136 16.75 4.25 -2.45
N ARG A 137 17.66 4.29 -1.46
CA ARG A 137 19.10 4.28 -1.75
C ARG A 137 19.60 2.91 -2.23
N ASN A 138 19.04 1.83 -1.69
CA ASN A 138 19.48 0.47 -1.95
C ASN A 138 18.87 -0.10 -3.25
N THR A 139 19.69 -0.69 -4.12
CA THR A 139 19.27 -1.26 -5.41
C THR A 139 18.25 -2.38 -5.30
N SER A 140 18.36 -3.28 -4.31
CA SER A 140 17.37 -4.34 -4.09
C SER A 140 16.01 -3.75 -3.67
N MET A 141 16.04 -2.69 -2.87
CA MET A 141 14.83 -1.98 -2.45
C MET A 141 14.15 -1.22 -3.60
N LYS A 142 14.94 -0.60 -4.50
CA LYS A 142 14.43 0.03 -5.74
C LYS A 142 13.68 -0.97 -6.61
N THR A 143 14.29 -2.12 -6.84
CA THR A 143 13.73 -3.21 -7.66
C THR A 143 12.44 -3.73 -7.03
N TYR A 144 12.48 -4.05 -5.73
CA TYR A 144 11.31 -4.51 -5.01
C TYR A 144 10.15 -3.50 -5.00
N CYS A 145 10.45 -2.20 -4.84
CA CYS A 145 9.44 -1.14 -4.95
C CYS A 145 8.78 -1.12 -6.33
N HIS A 146 9.59 -1.19 -7.39
CA HIS A 146 9.09 -1.20 -8.76
C HIS A 146 8.18 -2.41 -9.00
N ASP A 147 8.64 -3.61 -8.63
CA ASP A 147 7.92 -4.85 -8.87
C ASP A 147 6.58 -4.89 -8.14
N LEU A 148 6.53 -4.32 -6.93
CA LEU A 148 5.34 -4.29 -6.10
C LEU A 148 4.33 -3.22 -6.54
N LEU A 149 4.80 -2.06 -7.01
CA LEU A 149 3.94 -0.91 -7.33
C LEU A 149 3.60 -0.77 -8.81
N GLN A 150 4.26 -1.50 -9.72
CA GLN A 150 3.97 -1.44 -11.16
C GLN A 150 2.54 -1.88 -11.52
N THR A 151 1.90 -2.70 -10.68
CA THR A 151 0.50 -3.16 -10.85
C THR A 151 -0.49 -2.36 -10.01
N SER A 152 -0.02 -1.34 -9.29
CA SER A 152 -0.83 -0.56 -8.36
C SER A 152 -1.49 0.60 -9.08
N ASN A 153 -2.80 0.75 -8.90
CA ASN A 153 -3.56 1.93 -9.36
C ASN A 153 -3.54 3.09 -8.34
N TYR A 154 -2.72 3.01 -7.29
CA TYR A 154 -2.71 3.98 -6.20
C TYR A 154 -1.75 5.14 -6.47
N ASN A 155 -1.81 6.16 -5.61
CA ASN A 155 -0.82 7.25 -5.56
C ASN A 155 0.56 6.70 -5.14
N VAL A 156 1.29 6.16 -6.11
CA VAL A 156 2.62 5.55 -5.94
C VAL A 156 3.59 6.53 -5.31
N ARG A 157 3.55 7.81 -5.69
CA ARG A 157 4.43 8.85 -5.17
C ARG A 157 4.32 8.96 -3.65
N GLY A 158 3.10 9.12 -3.13
CA GLY A 158 2.89 9.23 -1.68
C GLY A 158 3.31 7.97 -0.93
N ILE A 159 3.06 6.77 -1.49
CA ILE A 159 3.50 5.50 -0.87
C ILE A 159 5.02 5.45 -0.76
N VAL A 160 5.72 5.77 -1.85
CA VAL A 160 7.19 5.77 -1.89
C VAL A 160 7.75 6.80 -0.91
N GLU A 161 7.21 8.02 -0.87
CA GLU A 161 7.67 9.08 0.04
C GLU A 161 7.50 8.70 1.52
N VAL A 162 6.40 8.03 1.88
CA VAL A 162 6.16 7.57 3.25
C VAL A 162 7.11 6.43 3.61
N CYS A 163 7.23 5.42 2.74
CA CYS A 163 8.03 4.24 3.04
C CYS A 163 9.54 4.51 2.98
N ALA A 164 10.01 5.38 2.08
CA ALA A 164 11.42 5.76 1.96
C ALA A 164 11.98 6.43 3.23
N LYS A 165 11.14 7.13 4.01
CA LYS A 165 11.53 7.79 5.26
C LYS A 165 11.88 6.79 6.38
N LYS A 166 11.57 5.51 6.24
CA LYS A 166 11.89 4.49 7.24
C LYS A 166 13.40 4.24 7.31
N ARG A 167 13.92 4.14 8.54
CA ARG A 167 15.37 4.00 8.80
C ARG A 167 15.97 2.68 8.30
N HIS A 168 15.24 1.57 8.44
CA HIS A 168 15.73 0.23 8.13
C HIS A 168 15.09 -0.34 6.87
N ILE A 169 15.85 -1.06 6.04
CA ILE A 169 15.38 -1.69 4.80
C ILE A 169 14.21 -2.66 5.08
N SER A 170 14.27 -3.42 6.18
CA SER A 170 13.16 -4.29 6.58
C SER A 170 11.86 -3.52 6.85
N SER A 171 11.96 -2.34 7.49
CA SER A 171 10.80 -1.46 7.71
C SER A 171 10.29 -0.83 6.42
N GLN A 172 11.17 -0.47 5.49
CA GLN A 172 10.81 0.03 4.16
C GLN A 172 10.04 -1.04 3.37
N LYS A 173 10.55 -2.28 3.35
CA LYS A 173 9.91 -3.42 2.69
C LYS A 173 8.54 -3.72 3.28
N ASN A 174 8.44 -3.81 4.61
CA ASN A 174 7.16 -4.05 5.29
C ASN A 174 6.15 -2.92 5.00
N CYS A 175 6.60 -1.66 5.02
CA CYS A 175 5.75 -0.51 4.69
C CYS A 175 5.15 -0.63 3.27
N LEU A 176 5.97 -0.96 2.27
CA LEU A 176 5.50 -1.17 0.90
C LEU A 176 4.52 -2.35 0.78
N GLN A 177 4.81 -3.45 1.47
CA GLN A 177 3.91 -4.61 1.52
C GLN A 177 2.56 -4.28 2.13
N GLU A 178 2.51 -3.46 3.18
CA GLU A 178 1.24 -3.03 3.77
C GLU A 178 0.50 -2.02 2.87
N ALA A 179 1.23 -1.12 2.21
CA ALA A 179 0.64 -0.10 1.34
C ALA A 179 -0.22 -0.70 0.21
N VAL A 180 0.25 -1.79 -0.41
CA VAL A 180 -0.48 -2.45 -1.50
C VAL A 180 -1.69 -3.26 -1.06
N LYS A 181 -1.85 -3.51 0.25
CA LYS A 181 -2.99 -4.23 0.81
C LYS A 181 -4.20 -3.32 1.07
N PHE A 182 -4.07 -2.01 0.93
CA PHE A 182 -5.19 -1.08 1.07
C PHE A 182 -5.93 -0.96 -0.25
N GLU A 183 -7.26 -0.99 -0.19
CA GLU A 183 -8.12 -0.77 -1.36
C GLU A 183 -8.33 0.72 -1.68
N TYR A 184 -8.20 1.60 -0.68
CA TYR A 184 -8.47 3.04 -0.83
C TYR A 184 -7.52 3.88 0.02
N GLU A 185 -7.07 4.99 -0.57
CA GLU A 185 -6.24 6.03 0.07
C GLU A 185 -5.10 5.53 1.00
N PRO A 186 -4.25 4.58 0.55
CA PRO A 186 -3.18 4.01 1.39
C PRO A 186 -2.32 5.08 2.07
N VAL A 187 -1.95 6.13 1.32
CA VAL A 187 -1.04 7.17 1.78
C VAL A 187 -1.58 7.90 3.01
N ASN A 188 -2.84 8.33 2.99
CA ASN A 188 -3.43 9.11 4.07
C ASN A 188 -3.60 8.26 5.34
N VAL A 189 -4.07 7.01 5.17
CA VAL A 189 -4.22 6.06 6.28
C VAL A 189 -2.86 5.76 6.89
N MET A 190 -1.85 5.50 6.07
CA MET A 190 -0.51 5.22 6.54
C MET A 190 0.07 6.39 7.31
N LEU A 191 0.00 7.60 6.75
CA LEU A 191 0.47 8.83 7.40
C LEU A 191 -0.22 9.07 8.75
N GLU A 192 -1.52 8.80 8.86
CA GLU A 192 -2.23 9.01 10.13
C GLU A 192 -1.89 7.94 11.16
N CYS A 193 -1.82 6.67 10.75
CA CYS A 193 -1.44 5.56 11.63
C CYS A 193 0.00 5.68 12.17
N GLU A 194 0.92 6.24 11.39
CA GLU A 194 2.29 6.55 11.85
C GLU A 194 2.32 7.57 12.98
N LYS A 195 1.29 8.40 13.14
CA LYS A 195 1.20 9.37 14.25
C LYS A 195 0.75 8.74 15.57
N TYR A 196 0.27 7.49 15.57
CA TYR A 196 -0.20 6.81 16.79
C TYR A 196 0.96 6.36 17.68
N SER A 197 2.07 5.96 17.06
CA SER A 197 3.25 5.45 17.79
C SER A 197 4.45 5.29 16.87
N ASN A 198 5.64 5.35 17.48
CA ASN A 198 6.88 4.94 16.83
C ASN A 198 7.10 3.41 16.87
N HIS A 199 6.27 2.67 17.61
CA HIS A 199 6.36 1.21 17.68
C HIS A 199 5.66 0.56 16.48
N SER A 200 6.42 -0.23 15.73
CA SER A 200 5.94 -0.93 14.52
C SER A 200 4.73 -1.82 14.78
N SER A 201 4.61 -2.42 15.97
CA SER A 201 3.45 -3.24 16.35
C SER A 201 2.16 -2.44 16.40
N VAL A 202 2.17 -1.24 16.98
CA VAL A 202 1.00 -0.36 17.07
C VAL A 202 0.61 0.18 15.69
N VAL A 203 1.59 0.59 14.89
CA VAL A 203 1.35 1.05 13.52
C VAL A 203 0.73 -0.07 12.69
N LYS A 204 1.24 -1.31 12.81
CA LYS A 204 0.68 -2.48 12.15
C LYS A 204 -0.75 -2.75 12.61
N SER A 205 -1.05 -2.71 13.91
CA SER A 205 -2.42 -2.83 14.40
C SER A 205 -3.33 -1.74 13.82
N CYS A 206 -2.85 -0.50 13.70
CA CYS A 206 -3.61 0.58 13.05
C CYS A 206 -3.93 0.27 11.60
N TYR A 207 -2.96 -0.27 10.84
CA TYR A 207 -3.18 -0.71 9.46
C TYR A 207 -4.19 -1.86 9.40
N ASP A 208 -4.04 -2.87 10.25
CA ASP A 208 -4.92 -4.04 10.32
C ASP A 208 -6.38 -3.63 10.58
N VAL A 209 -6.59 -2.67 11.49
CA VAL A 209 -7.91 -2.13 11.80
C VAL A 209 -8.44 -1.28 10.65
N SER A 210 -7.61 -0.41 10.07
CA SER A 210 -8.01 0.47 8.97
C SER A 210 -8.40 -0.31 7.71
N ARG A 211 -7.73 -1.44 7.44
CA ARG A 211 -8.07 -2.34 6.31
C ARG A 211 -9.42 -3.00 6.46
N LYS A 212 -9.95 -3.15 7.67
CA LYS A 212 -11.31 -3.66 7.88
C LYS A 212 -12.39 -2.66 7.44
N TYR A 213 -12.03 -1.40 7.22
CA TYR A 213 -12.93 -0.45 6.59
C TYR A 213 -12.75 -0.52 5.07
N ASN A 214 -13.84 -0.70 4.33
CA ASN A 214 -13.82 -0.43 2.90
C ASN A 214 -13.42 1.02 2.60
N ARG A 215 -13.70 1.97 3.51
CA ARG A 215 -13.18 3.36 3.45
C ARG A 215 -13.03 3.91 4.87
N PRO A 216 -11.86 3.76 5.52
CA PRO A 216 -11.69 4.28 6.87
C PRO A 216 -11.83 5.80 6.83
N PRO A 217 -12.76 6.40 7.60
CA PRO A 217 -12.85 7.85 7.63
C PRO A 217 -11.57 8.36 8.31
N LEU A 218 -10.69 9.05 7.57
CA LEU A 218 -9.48 9.66 8.13
C LEU A 218 -9.77 10.49 9.39
N LYS A 219 -10.96 11.09 9.44
CA LYS A 219 -11.48 11.79 10.60
C LYS A 219 -11.58 10.92 11.86
N VAL A 220 -12.00 9.66 11.75
CA VAL A 220 -12.04 8.73 12.89
C VAL A 220 -10.63 8.44 13.39
N LEU A 221 -9.69 8.17 12.48
CA LEU A 221 -8.28 7.95 12.85
C LEU A 221 -7.71 9.18 13.57
N SER A 222 -7.89 10.38 13.01
CA SER A 222 -7.35 11.60 13.62
C SER A 222 -7.98 11.91 14.98
N GLU A 223 -9.29 11.72 15.12
CA GLU A 223 -10.02 12.06 16.34
C GLU A 223 -9.79 11.03 17.45
N CYS A 224 -9.75 9.73 17.12
CA CYS A 224 -9.34 8.71 18.09
C CYS A 224 -7.91 8.95 18.61
N ARG A 225 -7.01 9.44 17.76
CA ARG A 225 -5.64 9.79 18.17
C ARG A 225 -5.61 10.96 19.15
N THR A 226 -6.41 11.99 18.92
CA THR A 226 -6.40 13.21 19.77
C THR A 226 -7.21 13.04 21.05
N MET A 227 -8.24 12.17 21.06
CA MET A 227 -9.08 11.95 22.25
C MET A 227 -8.39 11.14 23.34
N TYR A 228 -7.45 10.26 22.97
CA TYR A 228 -6.86 9.30 23.89
C TYR A 228 -5.35 9.48 24.00
N SER A 229 -4.85 9.34 25.23
CA SER A 229 -3.43 9.51 25.52
C SER A 229 -2.59 8.27 25.20
N ARG A 230 -3.17 7.08 25.31
CA ARG A 230 -2.47 5.80 25.12
C ARG A 230 -2.82 5.16 23.79
N SER A 231 -1.81 4.67 23.07
CA SER A 231 -2.00 4.06 21.74
C SER A 231 -2.97 2.86 21.74
N SER A 232 -3.00 2.06 22.82
CA SER A 232 -3.97 0.95 22.93
C SER A 232 -5.43 1.43 22.99
N GLN A 233 -5.68 2.56 23.64
CA GLN A 233 -7.02 3.17 23.71
C GLN A 233 -7.38 3.88 22.42
N GLN A 234 -6.41 4.53 21.78
CA GLN A 234 -6.58 5.11 20.44
C GLN A 234 -6.97 4.02 19.43
N LEU A 235 -6.29 2.86 19.43
CA LEU A 235 -6.62 1.75 18.53
C LEU A 235 -7.97 1.12 18.84
N ASN A 236 -8.28 0.89 20.12
CA ASN A 236 -9.59 0.38 20.53
C ASN A 236 -10.72 1.34 20.09
N CYS A 237 -10.49 2.65 20.17
CA CYS A 237 -11.39 3.64 19.60
C CYS A 237 -11.63 3.38 18.10
N VAL A 238 -10.59 3.25 17.29
CA VAL A 238 -10.72 3.00 15.85
C VAL A 238 -11.43 1.67 15.55
N GLU A 239 -11.11 0.61 16.31
CA GLU A 239 -11.72 -0.72 16.15
C GLU A 239 -13.24 -0.70 16.32
N ARG A 240 -13.74 0.09 17.27
CA ARG A 240 -15.18 0.20 17.54
C ARG A 240 -15.95 0.77 16.36
N PHE A 241 -15.33 1.65 15.59
CA PHE A 241 -15.96 2.27 14.44
C PHE A 241 -15.94 1.40 13.17
N VAL A 242 -15.18 0.29 13.16
CA VAL A 242 -15.02 -0.59 11.98
C VAL A 242 -16.36 -1.10 11.48
N ASN A 243 -17.23 -1.49 12.42
CA ASN A 243 -18.52 -2.09 12.12
C ASN A 243 -19.68 -1.08 12.22
N GLU A 244 -19.39 0.20 12.48
CA GLU A 244 -20.42 1.21 12.68
C GLU A 244 -20.97 1.70 11.34
N LYS A 245 -22.29 1.56 11.14
CA LYS A 245 -22.95 2.07 9.92
C LYS A 245 -22.87 3.59 9.78
N LYS A 246 -22.73 4.32 10.90
CA LYS A 246 -22.75 5.80 10.96
C LYS A 246 -21.61 6.33 11.84
N PRO A 247 -20.34 6.19 11.41
CA PRO A 247 -19.17 6.47 12.26
C PRO A 247 -19.12 7.93 12.74
N ALA A 248 -19.53 8.90 11.91
CA ALA A 248 -19.56 10.31 12.31
C ALA A 248 -20.51 10.59 13.50
N ARG A 249 -21.67 9.93 13.55
CA ARG A 249 -22.62 10.08 14.67
C ARG A 249 -22.06 9.47 15.94
N SER A 250 -21.49 8.27 15.84
CA SER A 250 -20.86 7.59 16.97
C SER A 250 -19.64 8.37 17.48
N LEU A 251 -18.88 9.02 16.60
CA LEU A 251 -17.71 9.83 16.97
C LEU A 251 -18.14 11.08 17.73
N GLY A 252 -19.20 11.74 17.29
CA GLY A 252 -19.78 12.87 18.02
C GLY A 252 -20.34 12.50 19.39
N LEU A 253 -20.69 11.23 19.62
CA LEU A 253 -21.13 10.72 20.92
C LEU A 253 -19.94 10.37 21.80
N LEU A 254 -18.90 9.76 21.23
CA LEU A 254 -17.65 9.47 21.94
C LEU A 254 -16.98 10.76 22.44
N LYS A 255 -16.96 11.82 21.61
CA LYS A 255 -16.48 13.13 22.01
C LYS A 255 -17.23 13.68 23.22
N ALA A 256 -18.56 13.61 23.19
CA ALA A 256 -19.38 14.03 24.33
C ALA A 256 -19.05 13.22 25.60
N CYS A 257 -18.84 11.90 25.48
CA CYS A 257 -18.37 11.10 26.62
C CYS A 257 -16.97 11.51 27.12
N LYS A 258 -16.07 11.93 26.23
CA LYS A 258 -14.73 12.40 26.61
C LYS A 258 -14.77 13.77 27.31
N ASP A 259 -15.69 14.63 26.91
CA ASP A 259 -15.92 15.94 27.55
C ASP A 259 -16.49 15.75 28.97
N GLU A 260 -17.38 14.77 29.16
CA GLU A 260 -18.00 14.44 30.46
C GLU A 260 -17.10 13.63 31.41
N PHE A 261 -16.21 12.80 30.86
CA PHE A 261 -15.35 11.90 31.62
C PHE A 261 -13.88 12.09 31.21
N SER A 262 -13.12 12.79 32.06
CA SER A 262 -11.72 13.12 31.81
C SER A 262 -10.81 11.90 31.61
N ARG A 263 -11.07 10.80 32.34
CA ARG A 263 -10.29 9.55 32.20
C ARG A 263 -10.73 8.74 30.98
N ASP A 264 -9.75 8.36 30.17
CA ASP A 264 -9.93 7.61 28.92
C ASP A 264 -10.78 6.34 29.07
N SER A 265 -10.56 5.54 30.13
CA SER A 265 -11.35 4.33 30.40
C SER A 265 -12.81 4.63 30.77
N LEU A 266 -13.06 5.76 31.45
CA LEU A 266 -14.41 6.19 31.81
C LEU A 266 -15.16 6.72 30.59
N ALA A 267 -14.49 7.46 29.71
CA ALA A 267 -15.06 7.90 28.44
C ALA A 267 -15.46 6.73 27.54
N GLN A 268 -14.64 5.67 27.48
CA GLN A 268 -14.97 4.44 26.76
C GLN A 268 -16.18 3.72 27.38
N ASN A 269 -16.21 3.56 28.71
CA ASN A 269 -17.35 2.95 29.40
C ASN A 269 -18.64 3.78 29.23
N CYS A 270 -18.53 5.11 29.24
CA CYS A 270 -19.63 6.01 28.90
C CYS A 270 -20.19 5.69 27.52
N TYR A 271 -19.31 5.62 26.50
CA TYR A 271 -19.71 5.33 25.13
C TYR A 271 -20.40 3.95 25.01
N ASP A 272 -19.87 2.94 25.69
CA ASP A 272 -20.47 1.59 25.74
C ASP A 272 -21.89 1.59 26.31
N LYS A 273 -22.16 2.41 27.32
CA LYS A 273 -23.49 2.51 27.93
C LYS A 273 -24.43 3.36 27.07
N ILE A 274 -23.99 4.54 26.65
CA ILE A 274 -24.85 5.48 25.91
C ILE A 274 -25.15 5.02 24.47
N SER A 275 -24.28 4.20 23.87
CA SER A 275 -24.55 3.60 22.56
C SER A 275 -25.80 2.70 22.55
N LYS A 276 -26.15 2.11 23.71
CA LYS A 276 -27.34 1.27 23.91
C LYS A 276 -28.63 2.06 24.12
N VAL A 277 -28.54 3.36 24.44
CA VAL A 277 -29.71 4.22 24.61
C VAL A 277 -30.39 4.45 23.26
N LYS A 278 -31.69 4.13 23.15
CA LYS A 278 -32.42 4.15 21.89
C LYS A 278 -32.62 5.57 21.35
N LEU A 279 -33.01 6.51 22.23
CA LEU A 279 -33.44 7.86 21.89
C LEU A 279 -32.55 8.91 22.53
N SER A 280 -32.46 10.09 21.91
CA SER A 280 -31.87 11.30 22.54
C SER A 280 -30.47 11.17 23.17
N LYS A 281 -29.64 10.20 22.74
CA LYS A 281 -28.32 9.83 23.34
C LYS A 281 -27.52 10.99 23.97
N LYS A 282 -27.28 12.08 23.22
CA LYS A 282 -26.51 13.24 23.72
C LYS A 282 -27.23 13.99 24.86
N LYS A 283 -28.54 14.20 24.73
CA LYS A 283 -29.36 14.84 25.77
C LYS A 283 -29.42 13.95 27.02
N THR A 284 -29.55 12.64 26.84
CA THR A 284 -29.54 11.65 27.93
C THR A 284 -28.21 11.68 28.69
N LEU A 285 -27.08 11.72 27.97
CA LEU A 285 -25.76 11.83 28.60
C LEU A 285 -25.67 13.10 29.46
N SER A 286 -26.03 14.26 28.90
CA SER A 286 -26.02 15.52 29.64
C SER A 286 -26.97 15.50 30.85
N ALA A 287 -28.16 14.92 30.71
CA ALA A 287 -29.12 14.76 31.81
C ALA A 287 -28.54 13.91 32.95
N CYS A 288 -27.93 12.76 32.65
CA CYS A 288 -27.27 11.94 33.67
C CYS A 288 -26.08 12.68 34.32
N SER A 289 -25.27 13.39 33.54
CA SER A 289 -24.13 14.14 34.08
C SER A 289 -24.53 15.30 34.99
N ASN A 290 -25.59 16.04 34.63
CA ASN A 290 -26.11 17.15 35.42
C ASN A 290 -26.84 16.68 36.68
N GLN A 291 -27.53 15.54 36.59
CA GLN A 291 -28.34 15.04 37.69
C GLN A 291 -27.52 14.33 38.79
N PHE A 292 -26.39 13.72 38.42
CA PHE A 292 -25.62 12.87 39.32
C PHE A 292 -24.18 13.36 39.44
N ASN A 293 -23.70 13.53 40.67
CA ASN A 293 -22.33 14.01 40.90
C ASN A 293 -21.29 12.88 40.90
N ARG A 294 -21.69 11.67 41.32
CA ARG A 294 -20.75 10.53 41.37
C ARG A 294 -20.73 9.77 40.04
N THR A 295 -19.54 9.41 39.59
CA THR A 295 -19.31 8.63 38.36
C THR A 295 -20.11 7.32 38.34
N SER A 296 -20.20 6.61 39.47
CA SER A 296 -20.97 5.36 39.57
C SER A 296 -22.46 5.57 39.29
N GLN A 297 -23.05 6.63 39.84
CA GLN A 297 -24.46 6.98 39.65
C GLN A 297 -24.73 7.48 38.23
N ARG A 298 -23.80 8.24 37.63
CA ARG A 298 -23.90 8.61 36.21
C ARG A 298 -23.95 7.37 35.31
N PHE A 299 -23.13 6.37 35.59
CA PHE A 299 -23.16 5.12 34.82
C PHE A 299 -24.42 4.29 35.08
N GLU A 300 -24.90 4.23 36.31
CA GLU A 300 -26.17 3.58 36.64
C GLU A 300 -27.35 4.27 35.93
N CYS A 301 -27.35 5.60 35.87
CA CYS A 301 -28.33 6.37 35.10
C CYS A 301 -28.30 6.01 33.61
N LEU A 302 -27.12 5.89 32.99
CA LEU A 302 -27.01 5.48 31.58
C LEU A 302 -27.50 4.04 31.35
N ASP A 303 -27.24 3.13 32.29
CA ASP A 303 -27.74 1.74 32.21
C ASP A 303 -29.27 1.67 32.31
N LEU A 304 -29.87 2.47 33.20
CA LEU A 304 -31.32 2.59 33.31
C LEU A 304 -31.91 3.25 32.06
N ALA A 305 -31.29 4.32 31.56
CA ALA A 305 -31.72 5.03 30.37
C ALA A 305 -31.75 4.14 29.13
N ALA A 306 -30.85 3.15 29.04
CA ALA A 306 -30.85 2.18 27.94
C ALA A 306 -32.07 1.25 27.93
N ARG A 307 -32.77 1.11 29.06
CA ARG A 307 -33.97 0.28 29.23
C ARG A 307 -35.26 1.06 29.00
N LEU A 308 -35.20 2.40 28.95
CA LEU A 308 -36.37 3.24 28.74
C LEU A 308 -36.86 3.15 27.29
N ASN A 309 -38.17 3.03 27.12
CA ASN A 309 -38.83 3.05 25.81
C ASN A 309 -39.27 4.46 25.38
N SER A 310 -39.43 5.37 26.35
CA SER A 310 -39.73 6.79 26.15
C SER A 310 -38.45 7.65 26.13
N ASP A 311 -38.58 8.97 25.93
CA ASP A 311 -37.42 9.90 25.91
C ASP A 311 -36.66 9.88 27.25
N PRO A 312 -35.46 9.27 27.31
CA PRO A 312 -34.76 9.08 28.56
C PRO A 312 -34.35 10.40 29.21
N ALA A 313 -34.01 11.41 28.39
CA ALA A 313 -33.55 12.70 28.89
C ALA A 313 -34.65 13.41 29.70
N ALA A 314 -35.88 13.41 29.19
CA ALA A 314 -37.03 14.01 29.87
C ALA A 314 -37.32 13.31 31.22
N ILE A 315 -37.30 11.98 31.24
CA ILE A 315 -37.54 11.19 32.47
C ILE A 315 -36.46 11.47 33.52
N ILE A 316 -35.19 11.48 33.13
CA ILE A 316 -34.08 11.75 34.06
C ILE A 316 -34.21 13.15 34.66
N THR A 317 -34.45 14.16 33.83
CA THR A 317 -34.63 15.53 34.30
C THR A 317 -35.83 15.66 35.24
N GLU A 318 -36.95 15.00 34.94
CA GLU A 318 -38.14 15.08 35.77
C GLU A 318 -37.97 14.38 37.12
N CYS A 319 -37.43 13.16 37.14
CA CYS A 319 -37.07 12.48 38.38
C CYS A 319 -36.08 13.30 39.21
N GLY A 320 -35.21 14.05 38.54
CA GLY A 320 -34.25 14.94 39.17
C GLY A 320 -34.85 16.13 39.91
N LYS A 321 -35.91 16.75 39.37
CA LYS A 321 -36.60 17.87 40.02
C LYS A 321 -37.36 17.46 41.28
N HIS A 322 -37.86 16.23 41.32
CA HIS A 322 -38.71 15.73 42.40
C HIS A 322 -37.95 14.97 43.50
N SER A 323 -36.63 14.86 43.37
CA SER A 323 -35.80 14.08 44.28
C SER A 323 -34.77 14.97 44.96
N SER A 324 -34.67 14.86 46.28
CA SER A 324 -33.68 15.62 47.05
C SER A 324 -32.29 14.94 47.06
N ARG A 325 -32.25 13.65 46.69
CA ARG A 325 -31.07 12.80 46.74
C ARG A 325 -30.93 11.98 45.45
N ASP A 326 -29.69 11.80 44.99
CA ASP A 326 -29.36 10.96 43.83
C ASP A 326 -29.98 9.54 43.91
N SER A 327 -30.02 8.93 45.10
CA SER A 327 -30.64 7.61 45.28
C SER A 327 -32.15 7.60 45.02
N GLU A 328 -32.84 8.70 45.33
CA GLU A 328 -34.27 8.86 45.06
C GLU A 328 -34.49 9.06 43.56
N SER A 329 -33.67 9.87 42.90
CA SER A 329 -33.71 10.08 41.45
C SER A 329 -33.52 8.75 40.70
N LEU A 330 -32.54 7.92 41.11
CA LEU A 330 -32.32 6.61 40.49
C LEU A 330 -33.49 5.65 40.70
N LYS A 331 -34.10 5.63 41.91
CA LYS A 331 -35.32 4.83 42.17
C LYS A 331 -36.48 5.27 41.27
N CYS A 332 -36.67 6.59 41.11
CA CYS A 332 -37.67 7.15 40.21
C CYS A 332 -37.44 6.69 38.77
N ILE A 333 -36.22 6.87 38.23
CA ILE A 333 -35.88 6.45 36.85
C ILE A 333 -36.11 4.94 36.67
N LYS A 334 -35.74 4.14 37.67
CA LYS A 334 -35.93 2.68 37.66
C LYS A 334 -37.41 2.28 37.54
N GLY A 335 -38.33 3.06 38.11
CA GLY A 335 -39.78 2.82 37.97
C GLY A 335 -40.32 2.97 36.54
N PHE A 336 -39.57 3.63 35.65
CA PHE A 336 -39.91 3.75 34.23
C PHE A 336 -39.20 2.72 33.34
N ALA A 337 -38.25 1.95 33.89
CA ALA A 337 -37.40 1.02 33.15
C ALA A 337 -38.05 -0.38 33.10
N HIS A 338 -39.10 -0.52 32.30
CA HIS A 338 -39.83 -1.77 32.06
C HIS A 338 -40.00 -2.06 30.56
#